data_AF-A0A354FQ68-F1
#
_entry.id   AF-A0A354FQ68-F1
#
_cell.length_a   1.000
_cell.length_b   1.000
_cell.length_c   1.000
_cell.angle_alpha   90.00
_cell.angle_beta   90.00
_cell.angle_gamma   90.00
#
_symmetry.space_group_name_H-M   'P 1'
#
loop_
_entity.id
_entity.type
_entity.pdbx_description
1 polymer ?
#
loop_
_entity_poly.entity_id
_entity_poly.type
_entity_poly.pdbx_seq_one_letter_code
_entity_poly.pdbx_strand_id
1 'polypeptide(L)'
;MDWHAFLRDWSHASASRGFESKTFGEIGGFPLVASSKGDSSKPCIYLSSGIHGDEPSGPQALFGLLNEDFFDDRFHWLICPVLNPAGLEAGTRENLGGIDLNRDYCLCESEEVSSHIAWLEKQVIPQLFVSLHEDWESSGFYYYEINLGGAVADYKNLLAAAAPYFPPEPESVIDNHK
;
A
#
# COMPACT_ATOMS: atom_id res chain seq x y z
N MET A 1 -2.29 -16.25 -7.88
CA MET A 1 -2.05 -15.16 -8.83
C MET A 1 -0.60 -15.25 -9.29
N ASP A 2 -0.26 -14.89 -10.52
CA ASP A 2 1.15 -14.78 -10.92
C ASP A 2 1.64 -13.37 -10.57
N TRP A 3 2.38 -13.25 -9.46
CA TRP A 3 2.84 -11.96 -8.95
C TRP A 3 3.99 -11.36 -9.77
N HIS A 4 4.78 -12.19 -10.45
CA HIS A 4 5.74 -11.69 -11.44
C HIS A 4 5.02 -11.05 -12.62
N ALA A 5 3.95 -11.68 -13.13
CA ALA A 5 3.11 -11.09 -14.16
C ALA A 5 2.45 -9.80 -13.67
N PHE A 6 1.88 -9.80 -12.46
CA PHE A 6 1.29 -8.62 -11.86
C PHE A 6 2.25 -7.42 -11.82
N LEU A 7 3.49 -7.60 -11.34
CA LEU A 7 4.47 -6.51 -11.24
C LEU A 7 4.92 -5.99 -12.63
N ARG A 8 5.04 -6.87 -13.62
CA ARG A 8 5.30 -6.46 -15.01
C ARG A 8 4.13 -5.67 -15.58
N ASP A 9 2.91 -6.16 -15.38
CA ASP A 9 1.69 -5.54 -15.90
C ASP A 9 1.43 -4.19 -15.22
N TRP A 10 1.66 -4.09 -13.90
CA TRP A 10 1.69 -2.83 -13.17
C TRP A 10 2.65 -1.84 -13.83
N SER A 11 3.91 -2.24 -14.05
CA SER A 11 4.93 -1.35 -14.60
C SER A 11 4.60 -0.88 -16.03
N HIS A 12 4.00 -1.74 -16.85
CA HIS A 12 3.54 -1.37 -18.19
C HIS A 12 2.33 -0.43 -18.15
N ALA A 13 1.32 -0.77 -17.34
CA ALA A 13 0.11 0.03 -17.20
C ALA A 13 0.42 1.41 -16.62
N SER A 14 1.26 1.48 -15.59
CA SER A 14 1.64 2.72 -14.92
C SER A 14 2.38 3.65 -15.88
N ALA A 15 3.34 3.13 -16.65
CA ALA A 15 4.04 3.89 -17.68
C ALA A 15 3.08 4.49 -18.73
N SER A 16 2.08 3.71 -19.17
CA SER A 16 1.05 4.18 -20.11
C SER A 16 0.17 5.30 -19.54
N ARG A 17 0.12 5.43 -18.21
CA ARG A 17 -0.62 6.44 -17.45
C ARG A 17 0.25 7.61 -16.97
N GLY A 18 1.49 7.68 -17.43
CA GLY A 18 2.42 8.77 -17.13
C GLY A 18 3.14 8.63 -15.79
N PHE A 19 3.18 7.43 -15.21
CA PHE A 19 4.03 7.16 -14.05
C PHE A 19 5.47 6.85 -14.49
N GLU A 20 6.42 7.27 -13.66
CA GLU A 20 7.78 6.76 -13.66
C GLU A 20 7.90 5.67 -12.58
N SER A 21 8.32 4.46 -12.97
CA SER A 21 8.54 3.36 -12.03
C SER A 21 10.03 3.11 -11.82
N LYS A 22 10.41 2.82 -10.57
CA LYS A 22 11.78 2.46 -10.16
C LYS A 22 11.74 1.25 -9.27
N THR A 23 12.66 0.33 -9.50
CA THR A 23 12.95 -0.76 -8.56
C THR A 23 13.85 -0.23 -7.44
N PHE A 24 13.48 -0.42 -6.19
CA PHE A 24 14.27 0.01 -5.03
C PHE A 24 14.88 -1.16 -4.23
N GLY A 25 14.49 -2.40 -4.54
CA GLY A 25 15.06 -3.62 -3.98
C GLY A 25 14.65 -4.84 -4.83
N GLU A 26 15.26 -5.99 -4.59
CA GLU A 26 14.90 -7.26 -5.25
C GLU A 26 14.97 -8.39 -4.23
N ILE A 27 13.84 -9.08 -3.99
CA ILE A 27 13.72 -10.11 -2.96
C ILE A 27 13.17 -11.39 -3.56
N GLY A 28 13.90 -12.49 -3.41
CA GLY A 28 13.46 -13.79 -3.94
C GLY A 28 13.21 -13.78 -5.45
N GLY A 29 13.87 -12.89 -6.20
CA GLY A 29 13.65 -12.68 -7.63
C GLY A 29 12.50 -11.73 -7.99
N PHE A 30 11.80 -11.18 -7.00
CA PHE A 30 10.76 -10.17 -7.21
C PHE A 30 11.31 -8.75 -7.09
N PRO A 31 11.06 -7.85 -8.05
CA PRO A 31 11.40 -6.45 -7.90
C PRO A 31 10.44 -5.77 -6.92
N LEU A 32 10.97 -5.03 -5.96
CA LEU A 32 10.21 -4.07 -5.16
C LEU A 32 10.11 -2.76 -5.95
N VAL A 33 8.91 -2.45 -6.41
CA VAL A 33 8.65 -1.34 -7.34
C VAL A 33 8.00 -0.19 -6.60
N ALA A 34 8.48 1.03 -6.86
CA ALA A 34 7.78 2.26 -6.54
C ALA A 34 7.47 3.02 -7.82
N SER A 35 6.28 3.62 -7.92
CA SER A 35 5.82 4.40 -9.06
C SER A 35 5.44 5.80 -8.63
N SER A 36 5.89 6.81 -9.37
CA SER A 36 5.57 8.22 -9.09
C SER A 36 4.93 8.91 -10.29
N LYS A 37 3.94 9.77 -10.05
CA LYS A 37 3.29 10.60 -11.07
C LYS A 37 3.02 12.00 -10.53
N GLY A 38 3.02 12.99 -11.41
CA GLY A 38 2.65 14.36 -11.07
C GLY A 38 3.80 15.21 -10.53
N ASP A 39 3.58 16.52 -10.51
CA ASP A 39 4.57 17.54 -10.15
C ASP A 39 4.84 17.54 -8.63
N SER A 40 6.12 17.42 -8.24
CA SER A 40 6.56 17.39 -6.84
C SER A 40 6.27 18.67 -6.04
N SER A 41 5.83 19.76 -6.69
CA SER A 41 5.33 20.98 -6.04
C SER A 41 3.86 20.87 -5.58
N LYS A 42 3.13 19.84 -6.03
CA LYS A 42 1.76 19.55 -5.62
C LYS A 42 1.73 18.78 -4.29
N PRO A 43 0.58 18.76 -3.59
CA PRO A 43 0.44 17.91 -2.41
C PRO A 43 0.73 16.45 -2.76
N CYS A 44 1.61 15.83 -1.98
CA CYS A 44 2.05 14.46 -2.11
C CYS A 44 1.13 13.51 -1.35
N ILE A 45 0.69 12.46 -2.04
CA ILE A 45 -0.06 11.35 -1.48
C ILE A 45 0.74 10.07 -1.72
N TYR A 46 0.94 9.31 -0.66
CA TYR A 46 1.56 8.00 -0.70
C TYR A 46 0.53 6.89 -0.53
N LEU A 47 0.59 5.87 -1.38
CA LEU A 47 -0.20 4.64 -1.27
C LEU A 47 0.71 3.40 -1.27
N SER A 48 0.41 2.44 -0.40
CA SER A 48 1.04 1.11 -0.41
C SER A 48 0.03 0.00 -0.23
N SER A 49 0.40 -1.20 -0.67
CA SER A 49 -0.36 -2.42 -0.37
C SER A 49 0.51 -3.67 -0.37
N GLY A 50 -0.08 -4.78 0.05
CA GLY A 50 0.55 -6.11 -0.02
C GLY A 50 1.80 -6.21 0.86
N ILE A 51 1.77 -5.61 2.05
CA ILE A 51 2.84 -5.77 3.04
C ILE A 51 2.71 -7.10 3.80
N HIS A 52 1.49 -7.59 3.97
CA HIS A 52 1.22 -8.98 4.33
C HIS A 52 0.84 -9.76 3.07
N GLY A 53 1.33 -10.98 2.95
CA GLY A 53 1.11 -11.80 1.76
C GLY A 53 -0.21 -12.57 1.74
N ASP A 54 -0.91 -12.64 2.86
CA ASP A 54 -2.27 -13.15 2.97
C ASP A 54 -3.35 -12.07 2.72
N GLU A 55 -2.94 -10.85 2.33
CA GLU A 55 -3.80 -9.71 2.00
C GLU A 55 -3.67 -9.29 0.50
N PRO A 56 -4.14 -10.12 -0.46
CA PRO A 56 -3.90 -9.94 -1.90
C PRO A 56 -4.79 -8.91 -2.62
N SER A 57 -5.84 -8.38 -2.02
CA SER A 57 -6.80 -7.47 -2.66
C SER A 57 -6.30 -6.04 -2.76
N GLY A 58 -5.45 -5.58 -1.83
CA GLY A 58 -4.84 -4.24 -1.88
C GLY A 58 -4.10 -3.96 -3.20
N PRO A 59 -3.16 -4.83 -3.63
CA PRO A 59 -2.51 -4.69 -4.93
C PRO A 59 -3.51 -4.65 -6.10
N GLN A 60 -4.54 -5.48 -6.07
CA GLN A 60 -5.58 -5.53 -7.12
C GLN A 60 -6.40 -4.24 -7.16
N ALA A 61 -6.75 -3.66 -6.01
CA ALA A 61 -7.47 -2.41 -5.91
C ALA A 61 -6.67 -1.25 -6.51
N LEU A 62 -5.37 -1.15 -6.19
CA LEU A 62 -4.50 -0.15 -6.80
C LEU A 62 -4.41 -0.31 -8.32
N PHE A 63 -4.32 -1.56 -8.81
CA PHE A 63 -4.28 -1.82 -10.25
C PHE A 63 -5.61 -1.47 -10.93
N GLY A 64 -6.75 -1.69 -10.26
CA GLY A 64 -8.06 -1.22 -10.69
C GLY A 64 -8.11 0.31 -10.84
N LEU A 65 -7.72 1.04 -9.78
CA LEU A 65 -7.66 2.51 -9.79
C LEU A 65 -6.75 3.05 -10.91
N LEU A 66 -5.62 2.37 -11.15
CA LEU A 66 -4.71 2.73 -12.23
C LEU A 66 -5.37 2.58 -13.61
N ASN A 67 -6.12 1.50 -13.83
CA ASN A 67 -6.81 1.24 -15.08
C ASN A 67 -8.02 2.16 -15.30
N GLU A 68 -8.63 2.64 -14.22
CA GLU A 68 -9.73 3.62 -14.22
C GLU A 68 -9.26 5.08 -14.35
N ASP A 69 -7.94 5.32 -14.50
CA ASP A 69 -7.35 6.66 -14.63
C ASP A 69 -7.59 7.57 -13.41
N PHE A 70 -7.67 6.96 -12.22
CA PHE A 70 -7.97 7.68 -10.96
C PHE A 70 -6.89 8.71 -10.57
N PHE A 71 -5.63 8.39 -10.86
CA PHE A 71 -4.47 9.18 -10.42
C PHE A 71 -4.23 10.38 -11.36
N ASP A 72 -4.96 11.47 -11.11
CA ASP A 72 -4.89 12.71 -11.89
C ASP A 72 -3.78 13.68 -11.46
N ASP A 73 -3.67 14.83 -12.12
CA ASP A 73 -2.58 15.80 -11.94
C ASP A 73 -2.77 16.76 -10.75
N ARG A 74 -3.79 16.55 -9.90
CA ARG A 74 -3.99 17.39 -8.70
C ARG A 74 -2.93 17.13 -7.64
N PHE A 75 -2.31 15.95 -7.66
CA PHE A 75 -1.39 15.48 -6.63
C PHE A 75 -0.07 14.99 -7.22
N HIS A 76 0.94 14.96 -6.36
CA HIS A 76 2.12 14.14 -6.57
C HIS A 76 1.85 12.76 -5.96
N TRP A 77 1.74 11.73 -6.79
CA TRP A 77 1.46 10.37 -6.35
C TRP A 77 2.74 9.60 -6.16
N LEU A 78 2.84 8.90 -5.03
CA LEU A 78 3.86 7.92 -4.73
C LEU A 78 3.16 6.59 -4.42
N ILE A 79 3.47 5.53 -5.18
CA ILE A 79 2.75 4.26 -5.05
C ILE A 79 3.73 3.09 -4.99
N CYS A 80 3.66 2.30 -3.92
CA CYS A 80 4.32 1.00 -3.79
C CYS A 80 3.24 -0.10 -3.88
N PRO A 81 2.97 -0.66 -5.09
CA PRO A 81 1.84 -1.57 -5.28
C PRO A 81 1.97 -2.88 -4.49
N VAL A 82 3.19 -3.35 -4.25
CA VAL A 82 3.47 -4.59 -3.52
C VAL A 82 4.75 -4.41 -2.72
N LEU A 83 4.68 -4.62 -1.41
CA LEU A 83 5.83 -4.56 -0.49
C LEU A 83 6.37 -5.95 -0.11
N ASN A 84 5.53 -6.98 -0.10
CA ASN A 84 5.87 -8.37 0.22
C ASN A 84 5.47 -9.32 -0.93
N PRO A 85 6.12 -9.24 -2.10
CA PRO A 85 5.72 -10.05 -3.26
C PRO A 85 5.88 -11.54 -3.02
N ALA A 86 6.89 -11.94 -2.23
CA ALA A 86 7.14 -13.34 -1.97
C ALA A 86 6.18 -13.93 -0.91
N GLY A 87 5.80 -13.15 0.10
CA GLY A 87 4.69 -13.53 0.99
C GLY A 87 3.38 -13.67 0.22
N LEU A 88 3.10 -12.76 -0.72
CA LEU A 88 1.92 -12.85 -1.59
C LEU A 88 1.92 -14.09 -2.48
N GLU A 89 3.10 -14.50 -2.98
CA GLU A 89 3.24 -15.76 -3.72
C GLU A 89 2.98 -16.98 -2.82
N ALA A 90 3.47 -16.95 -1.59
CA ALA A 90 3.27 -18.01 -0.61
C ALA A 90 1.86 -18.01 0.03
N GLY A 91 1.13 -16.89 -0.05
CA GLY A 91 -0.13 -16.69 0.67
C GLY A 91 0.07 -16.63 2.19
N THR A 92 1.20 -16.10 2.64
CA THR A 92 1.57 -16.00 4.07
C THR A 92 1.68 -14.55 4.49
N ARG A 93 1.30 -14.26 5.74
CA ARG A 93 1.44 -12.92 6.32
C ARG A 93 2.88 -12.41 6.22
N GLU A 94 3.84 -13.24 6.62
CA GLU A 94 5.25 -12.91 6.68
C GLU A 94 5.94 -12.95 5.30
N ASN A 95 7.16 -12.43 5.23
CA ASN A 95 8.02 -12.59 4.04
C ASN A 95 8.69 -13.98 3.99
N LEU A 96 9.59 -14.21 3.00
CA LEU A 96 10.35 -15.47 2.85
C LEU A 96 11.15 -15.86 4.10
N GLY A 97 11.58 -14.88 4.88
CA GLY A 97 12.34 -15.08 6.11
C GLY A 97 11.48 -15.32 7.36
N GLY A 98 10.15 -15.30 7.23
CA GLY A 98 9.23 -15.39 8.37
C GLY A 98 9.15 -14.12 9.20
N ILE A 99 9.50 -12.96 8.62
CA ILE A 99 9.41 -11.65 9.27
C ILE A 99 8.08 -10.98 8.89
N ASP A 100 7.33 -10.50 9.89
CA ASP A 100 6.22 -9.58 9.68
C ASP A 100 6.79 -8.19 9.35
N LEU A 101 6.80 -7.84 8.06
CA LEU A 101 7.36 -6.58 7.56
C LEU A 101 6.68 -5.35 8.16
N ASN A 102 5.39 -5.44 8.51
CA ASN A 102 4.64 -4.35 9.11
C ASN A 102 4.94 -4.15 10.61
N ARG A 103 5.88 -4.94 11.16
CA ARG A 103 6.42 -4.77 12.53
C ARG A 103 7.92 -4.42 12.52
N ASP A 104 8.56 -4.42 11.35
CA ASP A 104 10.00 -4.34 11.22
C ASP A 104 10.54 -2.90 10.97
N TYR A 105 9.70 -1.89 10.72
CA TYR A 105 10.17 -0.51 10.43
C TYR A 105 11.02 0.15 11.53
N CYS A 106 10.95 -0.31 12.77
CA CYS A 106 11.80 0.20 13.86
C CYS A 106 13.12 -0.56 13.99
N LEU A 107 13.17 -1.82 13.55
CA LEU A 107 14.34 -2.70 13.70
C LEU A 107 15.17 -2.75 12.41
N CYS A 108 14.50 -2.64 11.26
CA CYS A 108 15.07 -2.66 9.92
C CYS A 108 15.87 -3.94 9.63
N GLU A 109 15.34 -5.10 10.05
CA GLU A 109 16.01 -6.39 9.89
C GLU A 109 15.86 -6.96 8.48
N SER A 110 14.71 -6.73 7.83
CA SER A 110 14.44 -7.19 6.47
C SER A 110 15.02 -6.27 5.40
N GLU A 111 15.39 -6.86 4.26
CA GLU A 111 15.85 -6.10 3.09
C GLU A 111 14.69 -5.31 2.46
N GLU A 112 13.47 -5.85 2.49
CA GLU A 112 12.23 -5.19 2.09
C GLU A 112 12.05 -3.84 2.80
N VAL A 113 12.08 -3.86 4.14
CA VAL A 113 11.82 -2.67 4.94
C VAL A 113 12.99 -1.70 4.87
N SER A 114 14.23 -2.19 4.97
CA SER A 114 15.40 -1.30 4.89
C SER A 114 15.52 -0.62 3.52
N SER A 115 15.27 -1.33 2.42
CA SER A 115 15.25 -0.73 1.07
C SER A 115 14.08 0.24 0.87
N HIS A 116 12.90 -0.08 1.42
CA HIS A 116 11.74 0.80 1.37
C HIS A 116 11.96 2.09 2.17
N ILE A 117 12.54 2.02 3.38
CA ILE A 117 12.93 3.19 4.18
C ILE A 117 13.94 4.04 3.40
N ALA A 118 15.00 3.44 2.86
CA ALA A 118 16.01 4.15 2.09
C ALA A 118 15.44 4.81 0.82
N TRP A 119 14.34 4.29 0.27
CA TRP A 119 13.59 4.93 -0.81
C TRP A 119 12.71 6.08 -0.29
N LEU A 120 11.96 5.88 0.80
CA LEU A 120 11.08 6.88 1.44
C LEU A 120 11.85 8.13 1.88
N GLU A 121 13.04 7.96 2.46
CA GLU A 121 13.91 9.06 2.92
C GLU A 121 14.33 10.03 1.79
N LYS A 122 14.23 9.59 0.53
CA LYS A 122 14.55 10.40 -0.66
C LYS A 122 13.33 11.12 -1.24
N GLN A 123 12.14 10.87 -0.71
CA GLN A 123 10.90 11.46 -1.23
C GLN A 123 10.52 12.73 -0.48
N VAL A 124 9.63 13.52 -1.07
CA VAL A 124 8.91 14.56 -0.32
C VAL A 124 8.02 13.91 0.72
N ILE A 125 7.94 14.49 1.92
CA ILE A 125 7.08 13.98 2.99
C ILE A 125 5.62 14.06 2.52
N PRO A 126 4.90 12.93 2.41
CA PRO A 126 3.51 12.92 2.01
C PRO A 126 2.63 13.68 3.01
N GLN A 127 1.62 14.39 2.52
CA GLN A 127 0.57 14.95 3.39
C GLN A 127 -0.45 13.88 3.80
N LEU A 128 -0.55 12.81 3.02
CA LEU A 128 -1.39 11.65 3.32
C LEU A 128 -0.63 10.37 2.99
N PHE A 129 -0.68 9.41 3.92
CA PHE A 129 -0.13 8.07 3.77
C PHE A 129 -1.28 7.06 3.92
N VAL A 130 -1.49 6.22 2.91
CA VAL A 130 -2.53 5.19 2.91
C VAL A 130 -1.89 3.83 2.70
N SER A 131 -1.98 2.95 3.69
CA SER A 131 -1.61 1.53 3.53
C SER A 131 -2.88 0.70 3.45
N LEU A 132 -3.04 -0.04 2.35
CA LEU A 132 -4.18 -0.92 2.15
C LEU A 132 -3.88 -2.29 2.75
N HIS A 133 -4.77 -2.72 3.64
CA HIS A 133 -4.74 -3.98 4.35
C HIS A 133 -6.06 -4.72 4.21
N GLU A 134 -6.04 -5.99 4.55
CA GLU A 134 -7.23 -6.82 4.72
C GLU A 134 -7.19 -7.49 6.08
N ASP A 135 -8.37 -7.88 6.57
CA ASP A 135 -8.50 -8.70 7.76
C ASP A 135 -9.55 -9.77 7.45
N TRP A 136 -9.10 -11.01 7.36
CA TRP A 136 -9.97 -12.15 7.06
C TRP A 136 -10.71 -12.66 8.31
N GLU A 137 -10.31 -12.22 9.51
CA GLU A 137 -10.99 -12.52 10.78
C GLU A 137 -12.13 -11.52 11.06
N SER A 138 -12.04 -10.31 10.53
CA SER A 138 -13.04 -9.25 10.63
C SER A 138 -14.26 -9.49 9.72
N SER A 139 -15.41 -8.96 10.15
CA SER A 139 -16.69 -9.07 9.42
C SER A 139 -17.16 -7.75 8.82
N GLY A 140 -16.45 -6.66 9.07
CA GLY A 140 -16.78 -5.33 8.57
C GLY A 140 -15.56 -4.46 8.30
N PHE A 141 -15.80 -3.30 7.70
CA PHE A 141 -14.76 -2.35 7.39
C PHE A 141 -14.38 -1.53 8.62
N TYR A 142 -13.07 -1.39 8.83
CA TYR A 142 -12.48 -0.47 9.79
C TYR A 142 -11.22 0.13 9.18
N TYR A 143 -10.66 1.13 9.86
CA TYR A 143 -9.38 1.70 9.48
C TYR A 143 -8.65 2.23 10.71
N TYR A 144 -7.31 2.23 10.66
CA TYR A 144 -6.49 2.93 11.64
C TYR A 144 -6.17 4.32 11.14
N GLU A 145 -6.34 5.32 12.01
CA GLU A 145 -5.97 6.71 11.72
C GLU A 145 -4.85 7.17 12.66
N ILE A 146 -3.75 7.64 12.07
CA ILE A 146 -2.70 8.34 12.81
C ILE A 146 -2.75 9.81 12.37
N ASN A 147 -3.31 10.66 13.22
CA ASN A 147 -3.45 12.08 12.94
C ASN A 147 -2.61 12.92 13.91
N LEU A 148 -1.63 13.64 13.37
CA LEU A 148 -0.69 14.47 14.14
C LEU A 148 -1.14 15.95 14.24
N GLY A 149 -2.43 16.23 14.04
CA GLY A 149 -3.02 17.56 14.18
C GLY A 149 -3.46 18.24 12.88
N GLY A 150 -3.63 17.47 11.80
CA GLY A 150 -4.18 17.95 10.53
C GLY A 150 -5.70 18.09 10.56
N ALA A 151 -6.26 18.82 9.59
CA ALA A 151 -7.72 18.81 9.37
C ALA A 151 -8.16 17.38 9.01
N VAL A 152 -9.04 16.81 9.82
CA VAL A 152 -9.50 15.42 9.67
C VAL A 152 -10.67 15.38 8.70
N ALA A 153 -10.63 14.48 7.71
CA ALA A 153 -11.84 14.13 6.99
C ALA A 153 -12.81 13.48 7.98
N ASP A 154 -14.11 13.81 7.94
CA ASP A 154 -15.08 13.15 8.81
C ASP A 154 -15.02 11.63 8.57
N TYR A 155 -14.63 10.85 9.58
CA TYR A 155 -14.53 9.39 9.52
C TYR A 155 -15.83 8.76 8.98
N LYS A 156 -16.97 9.43 9.20
CA LYS A 156 -18.27 9.02 8.68
C LYS A 156 -18.31 9.01 7.15
N ASN A 157 -17.56 9.89 6.48
CA ASN A 157 -17.48 9.90 5.02
C ASN A 157 -16.74 8.67 4.50
N LEU A 158 -15.67 8.24 5.18
CA LEU A 158 -14.95 7.01 4.84
C LEU A 158 -15.85 5.78 5.07
N LEU A 159 -16.51 5.69 6.23
CA LEU A 159 -17.46 4.62 6.50
C LEU A 159 -18.63 4.61 5.51
N ALA A 160 -19.16 5.77 5.14
CA ALA A 160 -20.23 5.88 4.15
C ALA A 160 -19.77 5.47 2.74
N ALA A 161 -18.51 5.73 2.37
CA ALA A 161 -17.94 5.29 1.10
C ALA A 161 -17.74 3.77 1.06
N ALA A 162 -17.41 3.14 2.19
CA ALA A 162 -17.26 1.68 2.31
C ALA A 162 -18.61 0.94 2.45
N ALA A 163 -19.64 1.59 3.00
CA ALA A 163 -20.94 1.01 3.33
C ALA A 163 -21.64 0.21 2.21
N PRO A 164 -21.53 0.58 0.91
CA PRO A 164 -22.10 -0.24 -0.17
C PRO A 164 -21.45 -1.62 -0.34
N TYR A 165 -20.23 -1.79 0.16
CA TYR A 165 -19.43 -3.01 0.01
C TYR A 165 -19.29 -3.79 1.32
N PHE A 166 -19.10 -3.07 2.43
CA PHE A 166 -18.89 -3.66 3.75
C PHE A 166 -19.64 -2.85 4.82
N PRO A 167 -20.34 -3.50 5.77
CA PRO A 167 -20.80 -2.80 6.96
C PRO A 167 -19.60 -2.35 7.80
N PRO A 168 -19.73 -1.34 8.68
CA PRO A 168 -18.68 -1.04 9.66
C PRO A 168 -18.40 -2.25 10.56
N GLU A 169 -17.14 -2.47 10.95
CA GLU A 169 -16.76 -3.52 11.90
C GLU A 169 -17.52 -3.34 13.23
N PRO A 170 -18.28 -4.36 13.69
CA PRO A 170 -19.04 -4.29 14.94
C PRO A 170 -18.18 -4.36 16.21
N GLU A 171 -17.00 -5.00 16.15
CA GLU A 171 -16.16 -5.21 17.32
C GLU A 171 -15.43 -3.93 17.74
N SER A 172 -15.36 -3.70 19.05
CA SER A 172 -14.64 -2.56 19.63
C SER A 172 -13.16 -2.86 19.88
N VAL A 173 -12.69 -4.04 19.51
CA VAL A 173 -11.29 -4.45 19.67
C VAL A 173 -10.85 -5.14 18.38
N ILE A 174 -9.84 -4.58 17.73
CA ILE A 174 -9.29 -5.08 16.47
C ILE A 174 -7.77 -5.17 16.62
N ASP A 175 -7.17 -6.33 16.34
CA ASP A 175 -5.74 -6.59 16.50
C ASP A 175 -5.18 -6.23 17.91
N ASN A 176 -5.97 -6.44 18.96
CA ASN A 176 -5.67 -6.02 20.35
C ASN A 176 -5.60 -4.50 20.57
N HIS A 177 -6.05 -3.69 19.61
CA HIS A 177 -6.27 -2.26 19.76
C HIS A 177 -7.74 -1.99 20.06
N LYS A 178 -8.01 -1.08 21.00
CA LYS A 178 -9.36 -0.57 21.30
C LYS A 178 -9.67 0.67 20.50
#